data_AF-A0A0Q0H309-F1
#
_entry.id   AF-A0A0Q0H309-F1
#
_cell.length_a   1.000
_cell.length_b   1.000
_cell.length_c   1.000
_cell.angle_alpha   90.00
_cell.angle_beta   90.00
_cell.angle_gamma   90.00
#
_symmetry.space_group_name_H-M   'P 1'
#
loop_
_entity.id
_entity.type
_entity.pdbx_description
1 polymer ?
#
loop_
_entity_poly.entity_id
_entity_poly.type
_entity_poly.pdbx_seq_one_letter_code
_entity_poly.pdbx_strand_id
1 'polypeptide(L)' 'MSVLAQGATRYNIAKSAFMQLEIPQPLEEEQTAIATVLSDMGDELATLKVRREKTLQLKQGMMQELLTGRIRLA' A
#
# COMPACT_ATOMS: atom_id res chain seq x y z
N MET A 1 -22.05 -4.83 -11.20
CA MET A 1 -21.04 -5.73 -10.61
C MET A 1 -21.76 -6.74 -9.72
N SER A 2 -21.66 -8.02 -10.04
CA SER A 2 -22.11 -9.11 -9.15
C SER A 2 -21.03 -9.35 -8.09
N VAL A 3 -21.44 -9.52 -6.83
CA VAL A 3 -20.52 -9.90 -5.75
C VAL A 3 -20.13 -11.36 -5.95
N LEU A 4 -18.86 -11.63 -6.26
CA LEU A 4 -18.35 -12.97 -6.58
C LEU A 4 -17.94 -13.77 -5.34
N ALA A 5 -17.60 -13.07 -4.26
CA ALA A 5 -17.26 -13.69 -3.00
C ALA A 5 -18.52 -13.89 -2.14
N GLN A 6 -18.73 -15.10 -1.63
CA GLN A 6 -19.93 -15.48 -0.90
C GLN A 6 -19.65 -16.46 0.25
N GLY A 7 -20.61 -16.61 1.16
CA GLY A 7 -20.57 -17.55 2.29
C GLY A 7 -20.56 -16.88 3.66
N ALA A 8 -21.26 -17.46 4.64
CA ALA A 8 -21.40 -16.90 5.98
C ALA A 8 -20.27 -17.34 6.94
N THR A 9 -19.81 -18.59 6.85
CA THR A 9 -18.70 -19.12 7.68
C THR A 9 -17.35 -19.06 6.98
N ARG A 10 -17.34 -19.29 5.65
CA ARG A 10 -16.14 -19.14 4.80
C ARG A 10 -16.50 -18.28 3.61
N TYR A 11 -15.97 -17.07 3.59
CA TYR A 11 -16.13 -16.15 2.47
C TYR A 11 -15.13 -16.52 1.37
N ASN A 12 -15.62 -16.98 0.22
CA ASN A 12 -14.77 -17.46 -0.86
C ASN A 12 -15.30 -17.09 -2.25
N ILE A 13 -14.43 -17.14 -3.24
CA ILE A 13 -14.78 -17.04 -4.66
C ILE A 13 -14.75 -18.45 -5.24
N ALA A 14 -15.83 -18.88 -5.88
CA ALA A 14 -15.88 -20.18 -6.55
C ALA A 14 -14.92 -20.19 -7.76
N LYS A 15 -14.21 -21.30 -7.98
CA LYS A 15 -13.27 -21.45 -9.11
C LYS A 15 -13.96 -21.16 -10.45
N SER A 16 -15.18 -21.67 -10.66
CA SER A 16 -15.95 -21.43 -11.88
C SER A 16 -16.22 -19.95 -12.10
N ALA A 17 -16.64 -19.23 -11.05
CA ALA A 17 -16.89 -17.80 -11.10
C ALA A 17 -15.61 -17.00 -11.38
N PHE A 18 -14.48 -17.40 -10.78
CA PHE A 18 -13.18 -16.77 -11.05
C PHE A 18 -12.73 -16.96 -12.50
N MET A 19 -12.88 -18.16 -13.06
CA MET A 19 -12.46 -18.46 -14.44
C MET A 19 -13.34 -17.81 -15.51
N GLN A 20 -14.56 -17.39 -15.15
CA GLN A 20 -15.50 -16.71 -16.05
C GLN A 20 -15.36 -15.18 -16.01
N LEU A 21 -14.39 -14.66 -15.26
CA LEU A 21 -14.13 -13.23 -15.20
C LEU A 21 -13.65 -12.72 -16.56
N GLU A 22 -14.44 -11.83 -17.15
CA GLU A 22 -14.01 -11.04 -18.30
C GLU A 22 -13.09 -9.92 -17.81
N ILE A 23 -11.85 -9.92 -18.29
CA ILE A 23 -10.88 -8.87 -18.03
C ILE A 23 -10.44 -8.22 -19.35
N PRO A 24 -10.20 -6.91 -19.37
CA PRO A 24 -9.55 -6.28 -20.51
C PRO A 24 -8.17 -6.89 -20.73
N GLN A 25 -7.87 -7.30 -21.96
CA GLN A 25 -6.57 -7.81 -22.37
C GLN A 25 -6.03 -6.92 -23.50
N PRO A 26 -5.44 -5.75 -23.17
CA PRO A 26 -4.84 -4.89 -24.18
C PRO A 26 -3.54 -5.51 -24.72
N LEU A 27 -2.90 -4.86 -25.69
CA LEU A 27 -1.61 -5.29 -26.22
C LEU A 27 -0.53 -5.32 -25.13
N GLU A 28 0.47 -6.19 -25.27
CA GLU A 28 1.53 -6.39 -24.27
C GLU A 28 2.29 -5.09 -23.95
N GLU A 29 2.47 -4.22 -24.94
CA GLU A 29 3.08 -2.90 -24.77
C GLU A 29 2.27 -2.01 -23.82
N GLU A 30 0.94 -2.00 -24.00
CA GLU A 30 0.03 -1.22 -23.15
C GLU A 30 -0.06 -1.82 -21.73
N GLN A 31 -0.10 -3.16 -21.62
CA GLN A 31 -0.05 -3.83 -20.32
C GLN A 31 1.21 -3.45 -19.54
N THR A 32 2.36 -3.46 -20.23
CA THR A 32 3.65 -3.08 -19.66
C THR A 32 3.65 -1.62 -19.23
N ALA A 33 3.20 -0.71 -20.10
CA ALA A 33 3.14 0.72 -19.79
C ALA A 33 2.27 1.02 -18.56
N ILE A 34 1.08 0.40 -18.47
CA ILE A 34 0.19 0.54 -17.31
C ILE A 34 0.87 -0.02 -16.06
N ALA A 35 1.45 -1.22 -16.13
CA ALA A 35 2.11 -1.87 -15.00
C ALA A 35 3.28 -1.03 -14.48
N THR A 36 4.14 -0.50 -15.36
CA THR A 36 5.27 0.35 -14.98
C THR A 36 4.80 1.58 -14.20
N VAL A 37 3.82 2.32 -14.71
CA VAL A 37 3.32 3.53 -14.03
C VAL A 37 2.76 3.19 -12.65
N LEU A 38 1.98 2.11 -12.52
CA LEU A 38 1.40 1.70 -11.24
C LEU A 38 2.48 1.22 -10.26
N SER A 39 3.50 0.51 -10.75
CA SER A 39 4.65 0.06 -9.94
C SER A 39 5.44 1.25 -9.41
N ASP A 40 5.77 2.23 -10.27
CA ASP A 40 6.52 3.43 -9.88
C ASP A 40 5.78 4.22 -8.78
N MET A 41 4.46 4.37 -8.92
CA MET A 41 3.62 4.98 -7.88
C MET A 41 3.63 4.19 -6.57
N GLY A 42 3.65 2.86 -6.66
CA GLY A 42 3.76 1.97 -5.50
C GLY A 42 5.08 2.15 -4.75
N ASP A 43 6.19 2.23 -5.48
CA ASP A 43 7.53 2.40 -4.93
C ASP A 43 7.73 3.78 -4.31
N GLU A 44 7.19 4.83 -4.93
CA GLU A 44 7.17 6.17 -4.35
C GLU A 44 6.39 6.18 -3.02
N LEU A 45 5.21 5.57 -3.00
CA LEU A 45 4.36 5.50 -1.81
C LEU A 45 5.04 4.70 -0.69
N ALA A 46 5.72 3.60 -1.01
CA ALA A 46 6.52 2.84 -0.06
C ALA A 46 7.65 3.70 0.55
N THR A 47 8.37 4.44 -0.30
CA THR A 47 9.44 5.35 0.13
C THR A 47 8.91 6.45 1.05
N LEU A 48 7.76 7.05 0.71
CA LEU A 48 7.13 8.07 1.53
C LEU A 48 6.68 7.53 2.89
N LYS A 49 6.13 6.31 2.94
CA LYS A 49 5.75 5.65 4.20
C LYS A 49 6.96 5.44 5.11
N VAL A 50 8.09 4.98 4.57
CA VAL A 50 9.33 4.81 5.33
C VAL A 50 9.84 6.15 5.88
N ARG A 51 9.84 7.20 5.04
CA ARG A 51 10.24 8.55 5.47
C ARG A 51 9.34 9.07 6.59
N ARG A 52 8.02 8.93 6.44
CA ARG A 52 7.04 9.34 7.44
C ARG A 52 7.28 8.63 8.77
N GLU A 53 7.50 7.32 8.75
CA GLU A 53 7.75 6.53 9.96
C GLU A 53 9.04 6.99 10.65
N LYS A 54 10.13 7.18 9.89
CA LYS A 54 11.38 7.73 10.42
C LYS A 54 11.18 9.12 11.06
N THR A 55 10.41 9.99 10.42
CA THR A 55 10.10 11.32 10.96
C THR A 55 9.32 11.24 12.27
N LEU A 56 8.36 10.31 12.38
CA LEU A 56 7.62 10.10 13.63
C LEU A 56 8.52 9.61 14.76
N GLN A 57 9.42 8.67 14.45
CA GLN A 57 10.40 8.17 15.42
C GLN A 57 11.37 9.26 15.89
N LEU A 58 11.87 10.09 14.97
CA LEU A 58 12.71 11.23 15.31
C LEU A 58 11.96 12.24 16.18
N LYS A 59 10.72 12.58 15.82
CA LYS A 59 9.87 13.46 16.64
C LYS A 59 9.72 12.88 18.06
N GLN A 60 9.44 11.59 18.18
CA GLN A 60 9.30 10.93 19.48
C GLN A 60 10.59 10.99 20.30
N GLY A 61 11.74 10.68 19.68
CA GLY A 61 13.05 10.78 20.34
C GLY A 61 13.38 12.20 20.77
N MET A 62 13.11 13.20 19.93
CA MET A 62 13.34 14.61 20.26
C MET A 62 12.49 15.07 21.45
N MET A 63 11.20 14.70 21.48
CA MET A 63 10.34 14.99 22.64
C MET A 63 10.91 14.35 23.91
N GLN A 64 11.40 13.11 23.81
CA GLN A 64 11.98 12.39 24.94
C GLN A 64 13.25 13.07 25.46
N GLU A 65 14.11 13.63 24.60
CA GLU A 65 15.31 14.36 25.03
C GLU A 65 15.01 15.75 25.63
N LEU A 66 14.07 16.48 25.03
CA LEU A 66 13.72 17.84 25.44
C LEU A 66 12.86 17.86 26.72
N LEU A 67 11.84 17.00 26.81
CA LEU A 67 10.89 17.01 27.93
C LEU A 67 11.49 16.42 29.21
N THR A 68 12.51 15.56 29.12
CA THR A 68 13.27 15.12 30.30
C THR A 68 14.43 16.06 30.64
N GLY A 69 14.62 17.15 29.89
CA GLY A 69 15.69 18.11 30.11
C GLY A 69 17.10 17.57 29.90
N ARG A 70 17.26 16.46 29.17
CA ARG A 70 18.59 15.90 28.81
C ARG A 70 19.29 16.81 27.81
N ILE A 71 18.52 17.40 26.90
CA ILE A 71 18.97 18.47 26.00
C ILE A 71 18.15 19.72 26.32
N ARG A 72 18.81 20.88 26.41
CA ARG A 72 18.16 22.18 26.56
C ARG A 72 18.46 23.02 25.33
N LEU A 73 17.43 23.69 24.81
CA LEU A 73 17.59 24.67 23.74
C LEU A 73 18.15 25.96 24.37
N ALA A 74 19.16 26.55 23.74
CA ALA A 74 19.70 27.86 24.11
C ALA A 74 18.77 28.98 23.63
#